data_AF-A0A9Q1CPD2-F1
#
_entry.id   AF-A0A9Q1CPD2-F1
#
_cell.length_a   1.000
_cell.length_b   1.000
_cell.length_c   1.000
_cell.angle_alpha   90.00
_cell.angle_beta   90.00
_cell.angle_gamma   90.00
#
_symmetry.space_group_name_H-M   'P 1'
#
loop_
_entity.id
_entity.type
_entity.pdbx_description
1 polymer ?
#
loop_
_entity_poly.entity_id
_entity_poly.type
_entity_poly.pdbx_seq_one_letter_code
_entity_poly.pdbx_strand_id
1 'polypeptide(L)'
;MKHRLQLARTIKRTQSDSYWTKDIFFYFDATAFYYKSKPRQHAQTLRGRVWWKRKESLTFRCTAKGRKAGSGGKVVRVHAAISYGNGVVLAKPYKKLTGKRFGKFIKKKKKKKKNEGNDNGPRLFVQDGDPSQNSRRSMRALTRTNATVVKIPARSPDLNPIENIFHILGNQLNQDAIEQNIEYETFRAFRRRVVDTLRRLPQSVIDKTIASMSRRIDAVIQRKGGRLKY
;
A
#
# COMPACT_ATOMS: atom_id res chain seq x y z
N MET A 1 17.78 -0.77 10.17
CA MET A 1 18.40 -1.88 9.41
C MET A 1 18.27 -3.20 10.16
N LYS A 2 18.69 -3.30 11.45
CA LYS A 2 18.55 -4.52 12.28
C LYS A 2 17.16 -5.19 12.23
N HIS A 3 16.08 -4.45 12.52
CA HIS A 3 14.72 -5.00 12.48
C HIS A 3 14.29 -5.54 11.11
N ARG A 4 14.76 -4.93 10.01
CA ARG A 4 14.46 -5.41 8.65
C ARG A 4 15.16 -6.74 8.38
N LEU A 5 16.43 -6.84 8.74
CA LEU A 5 17.21 -8.06 8.60
C LEU A 5 16.66 -9.19 9.47
N GLN A 6 16.26 -8.89 10.71
CA GLN A 6 15.65 -9.84 11.62
C GLN A 6 14.34 -10.39 11.03
N LEU A 7 13.43 -9.51 10.58
CA LEU A 7 12.20 -9.93 9.92
C LEU A 7 12.48 -10.84 8.72
N ALA A 8 13.39 -10.41 7.84
CA ALA A 8 13.69 -11.16 6.62
C ALA A 8 14.24 -12.57 6.93
N ARG A 9 15.17 -12.69 7.89
CA ARG A 9 15.69 -13.98 8.34
C ARG A 9 14.62 -14.84 9.00
N THR A 10 13.76 -14.25 9.83
CA THR A 10 12.66 -14.98 10.47
C THR A 10 11.70 -15.55 9.42
N ILE A 11 11.26 -14.74 8.45
CA ILE A 11 10.38 -15.20 7.38
C ILE A 11 11.03 -16.32 6.57
N LYS A 12 12.29 -16.14 6.15
CA LYS A 12 13.00 -17.15 5.35
C LYS A 12 13.19 -18.48 6.08
N ARG A 13 13.29 -18.46 7.41
CA ARG A 13 13.47 -19.66 8.24
C ARG A 13 12.15 -20.36 8.58
N THR A 14 11.07 -19.61 8.80
CA THR A 14 9.83 -20.17 9.36
C THR A 14 8.70 -20.34 8.37
N GLN A 15 8.78 -19.70 7.20
CA GLN A 15 7.68 -19.67 6.23
C GLN A 15 8.08 -20.36 4.93
N SER A 16 7.08 -20.89 4.23
CA SER A 16 7.24 -21.50 2.90
C SER A 16 7.52 -20.45 1.82
N ASP A 17 8.04 -20.87 0.66
CA ASP A 17 8.23 -19.97 -0.48
C ASP A 17 6.91 -19.39 -1.01
N SER A 18 5.79 -20.10 -0.81
CA SER A 18 4.44 -19.67 -1.18
C SER A 18 3.74 -18.79 -0.13
N TYR A 19 4.44 -18.42 0.95
CA TYR A 19 3.87 -17.64 2.06
C TYR A 19 3.15 -16.37 1.60
N TRP A 20 3.75 -15.62 0.68
CA TRP A 20 3.21 -14.33 0.24
C TRP A 20 1.99 -14.45 -0.68
N THR A 21 1.82 -15.60 -1.33
CA THR A 21 0.76 -15.84 -2.33
C THR A 21 -0.38 -16.68 -1.79
N LYS A 22 -0.13 -17.64 -0.89
CA LYS A 22 -1.13 -18.55 -0.33
C LYS A 22 -1.56 -18.18 1.09
N ASP A 23 -0.61 -17.81 1.94
CA ASP A 23 -0.89 -17.69 3.38
C ASP A 23 -1.40 -16.28 3.75
N ILE A 24 -1.02 -15.27 2.98
CA ILE A 24 -1.47 -13.88 3.20
C ILE A 24 -2.78 -13.62 2.48
N PHE A 25 -3.82 -13.29 3.27
CA PHE A 25 -5.17 -13.11 2.76
C PHE A 25 -5.33 -11.77 2.02
N PHE A 26 -4.87 -10.68 2.61
CA PHE A 26 -4.76 -9.38 1.93
C PHE A 26 -3.67 -8.49 2.53
N TYR A 27 -3.20 -7.56 1.71
CA TYR A 27 -2.35 -6.44 2.09
C TYR A 27 -3.23 -5.21 2.18
N PHE A 28 -3.23 -4.52 3.32
CA PHE A 28 -4.06 -3.35 3.56
C PHE A 28 -3.21 -2.13 3.85
N ASP A 29 -3.55 -1.02 3.20
CA ASP A 29 -2.94 0.27 3.51
C ASP A 29 -3.81 1.44 3.03
N ALA A 30 -3.43 2.65 3.44
CA ALA A 30 -4.10 3.87 3.10
C ALA A 30 -3.14 4.89 2.49
N THR A 31 -3.54 5.51 1.39
CA THR A 31 -2.75 6.54 0.72
C THR A 31 -3.57 7.79 0.41
N ALA A 32 -2.89 8.86 0.02
CA ALA A 32 -3.50 10.14 -0.35
C ALA A 32 -2.97 10.64 -1.69
N PHE A 33 -3.91 10.97 -2.59
CA PHE A 33 -3.64 11.59 -3.88
C PHE A 33 -4.06 13.06 -3.86
N TYR A 34 -3.19 13.93 -4.38
CA TYR A 34 -3.45 15.36 -4.42
C TYR A 34 -4.35 15.70 -5.60
N TYR A 35 -5.40 16.46 -5.32
CA TYR A 35 -6.26 17.00 -6.35
C TYR A 35 -5.56 18.13 -7.09
N LYS A 36 -5.70 18.09 -8.41
CA LYS A 36 -5.23 19.12 -9.34
C LYS A 36 -6.41 19.50 -10.23
N SER A 37 -6.71 20.79 -10.33
CA SER A 37 -7.82 21.27 -11.17
C SER A 37 -7.54 21.08 -12.65
N LYS A 38 -6.27 21.19 -13.08
CA LYS A 38 -5.80 20.97 -14.45
C LYS A 38 -4.89 19.75 -14.56
N PRO A 39 -5.42 18.52 -14.47
CA PRO A 39 -4.59 17.32 -14.31
C PRO A 39 -3.73 17.01 -15.54
N ARG A 40 -4.20 17.25 -16.77
CA ARG A 40 -3.38 17.06 -17.99
C ARG A 40 -2.13 17.93 -17.98
N GLN A 41 -2.28 19.24 -17.79
CA GLN A 41 -1.17 20.18 -17.70
C GLN A 41 -0.16 19.76 -16.62
N HIS A 42 -0.65 19.36 -15.44
CA HIS A 42 0.20 18.88 -14.36
C HIS A 42 0.92 17.56 -14.69
N ALA A 43 0.28 16.66 -15.43
CA ALA A 43 0.89 15.40 -15.86
C ALA A 43 2.00 15.62 -16.90
N GLN A 44 1.85 16.63 -17.77
CA GLN A 44 2.84 17.01 -18.79
C GLN A 44 3.98 17.89 -18.24
N THR A 45 3.81 18.47 -17.05
CA THR A 45 4.85 19.31 -16.45
C THR A 45 6.09 18.46 -16.14
N LEU A 46 7.25 18.88 -16.64
CA LEU A 46 8.53 18.23 -16.36
C LEU A 46 8.77 18.19 -14.84
N ARG A 47 9.04 17.01 -14.31
CA ARG A 47 9.41 16.84 -12.90
C ARG A 47 10.87 17.24 -12.73
N GLY A 48 11.16 18.01 -11.68
CA GLY A 48 12.54 18.23 -11.26
C GLY A 48 13.24 16.88 -11.02
N ARG A 49 14.40 16.69 -11.64
CA ARG A 49 15.23 15.49 -11.46
C ARG A 49 16.30 15.79 -10.42
N VAL A 50 16.48 14.85 -9.50
CA VAL A 50 17.59 14.85 -8.55
C VAL A 50 18.56 13.76 -8.99
N TRP A 51 19.85 14.07 -9.04
CA TRP A 51 20.90 13.12 -9.40
C TRP A 51 21.67 12.64 -8.17
N TRP A 52 22.29 11.47 -8.30
CA TRP A 52 23.20 10.90 -7.30
C TRP A 52 24.43 10.34 -8.02
N LYS A 53 25.55 10.22 -7.31
CA LYS A 53 26.67 9.40 -7.81
C LYS A 53 26.24 7.93 -7.83
N ARG A 54 26.83 7.18 -8.77
CA ARG A 54 26.53 5.76 -8.99
C ARG A 54 26.72 4.98 -7.67
N LYS A 55 25.73 4.18 -7.28
CA LYS A 55 25.64 3.39 -6.03
C LYS A 55 25.32 4.16 -4.72
N GLU A 56 25.10 5.47 -4.75
CA GLU A 56 24.81 6.25 -3.51
C GLU A 56 23.32 6.49 -3.22
N SER A 57 22.43 6.34 -4.20
CA SER A 57 21.01 6.77 -4.12
C SER A 57 20.19 6.31 -2.90
N LEU A 58 20.54 5.20 -2.24
CA LEU A 58 19.78 4.59 -1.13
C LEU A 58 20.64 4.28 0.10
N THR A 59 21.86 4.81 0.16
CA THR A 59 22.75 4.63 1.30
C THR A 59 22.28 5.44 2.51
N PHE A 60 22.78 5.09 3.69
CA PHE A 60 22.50 5.81 4.93
C PHE A 60 22.93 7.28 4.78
N ARG A 61 22.06 8.23 5.21
CA ARG A 61 22.18 9.70 5.05
C ARG A 61 21.88 10.27 3.65
N CYS A 62 21.87 9.46 2.59
CA CYS A 62 21.45 9.92 1.25
C CYS A 62 19.94 9.90 1.01
N THR A 63 19.17 9.47 2.02
CA THR A 63 17.70 9.55 2.03
C THR A 63 17.23 10.34 3.25
N ALA A 64 16.68 11.54 3.03
CA ALA A 64 15.98 12.28 4.06
C ALA A 64 14.51 11.83 4.17
N LYS A 65 13.86 12.07 5.31
CA LYS A 65 12.40 11.97 5.41
C LYS A 65 11.82 13.13 4.63
N GLY A 66 11.47 12.89 3.36
CA GLY A 66 10.69 13.87 2.61
C GLY A 66 9.40 14.18 3.37
N ARG A 67 9.21 15.45 3.76
CA ARG A 67 7.91 15.93 4.23
C ARG A 67 7.23 16.54 3.01
N LYS A 68 6.01 16.11 2.69
CA LYS A 68 5.14 16.84 1.76
C LYS A 68 4.63 18.12 2.45
N ALA A 69 5.53 19.03 2.81
CA ALA A 69 5.19 20.36 3.33
C ALA A 69 4.76 21.24 2.14
N GLY A 70 3.85 22.19 2.36
CA GLY A 70 3.44 23.17 1.35
C GLY A 70 2.36 22.73 0.34
N SER A 71 1.87 21.49 0.41
CA SER A 71 0.84 21.00 -0.53
C SER A 71 -0.58 21.20 0.01
N GLY A 72 -0.91 22.41 0.46
CA GLY A 72 -2.19 22.82 1.09
C GLY A 72 -3.47 22.64 0.25
N GLY A 73 -3.42 21.83 -0.81
CA GLY A 73 -4.55 21.48 -1.66
C GLY A 73 -5.42 20.35 -1.11
N LYS A 74 -6.60 20.20 -1.73
CA LYS A 74 -7.54 19.10 -1.44
C LYS A 74 -6.87 17.76 -1.76
N VAL A 75 -7.13 16.74 -0.94
CA VAL A 75 -6.59 15.39 -1.14
C VAL A 75 -7.70 14.35 -1.10
N VAL A 76 -7.60 13.35 -1.97
CA VAL A 76 -8.43 12.15 -1.91
C VAL A 76 -7.64 11.10 -1.15
N ARG A 77 -8.11 10.73 0.05
CA ARG A 77 -7.53 9.63 0.83
C ARG A 77 -8.29 8.35 0.57
N VAL A 78 -7.61 7.25 0.33
CA VAL A 78 -8.20 5.96 -0.04
C VAL A 78 -7.62 4.84 0.82
N HIS A 79 -8.52 4.02 1.39
CA HIS A 79 -8.17 2.69 1.90
C HIS A 79 -8.19 1.71 0.76
N ALA A 80 -7.10 0.96 0.61
CA ALA A 80 -7.01 -0.12 -0.35
C ALA A 80 -6.69 -1.43 0.34
N ALA A 81 -7.15 -2.52 -0.26
CA ALA A 81 -6.70 -3.87 0.07
C ALA A 81 -6.52 -4.64 -1.22
N ILE A 82 -5.37 -5.30 -1.34
CA ILE A 82 -5.03 -6.16 -2.48
C ILE A 82 -4.81 -7.59 -2.00
N SER A 83 -5.10 -8.56 -2.85
CA SER A 83 -4.94 -9.98 -2.55
C SER A 83 -4.47 -10.73 -3.80
N TYR A 84 -3.59 -11.70 -3.60
CA TYR A 84 -3.12 -12.56 -4.69
C TYR A 84 -4.30 -13.38 -5.24
N GLY A 85 -4.42 -13.48 -6.56
CA GLY A 85 -5.51 -14.21 -7.21
C GLY A 85 -6.86 -13.48 -7.26
N ASN A 86 -7.02 -12.38 -6.51
CA ASN A 86 -8.28 -11.62 -6.42
C ASN A 86 -8.15 -10.14 -6.84
N GLY A 87 -6.92 -9.61 -6.95
CA GLY A 87 -6.69 -8.22 -7.30
C GLY A 87 -7.10 -7.26 -6.17
N VAL A 88 -7.85 -6.19 -6.52
CA VAL A 88 -8.27 -5.16 -5.55
C VAL A 88 -9.55 -5.57 -4.83
N VAL A 89 -9.43 -5.96 -3.57
CA VAL A 89 -10.55 -6.39 -2.69
C VAL A 89 -11.22 -5.22 -1.97
N LEU A 90 -10.53 -4.08 -1.88
CA LEU A 90 -11.07 -2.85 -1.30
C LEU A 90 -10.51 -1.62 -2.02
N ALA A 91 -11.40 -0.71 -2.37
CA ALA A 91 -11.08 0.65 -2.78
C ALA A 91 -12.14 1.59 -2.19
N LYS A 92 -11.82 2.25 -1.06
CA LYS A 92 -12.77 3.12 -0.36
C LYS A 92 -12.16 4.46 0.04
N PRO A 93 -12.72 5.59 -0.41
CA PRO A 93 -12.28 6.90 0.04
C PRO A 93 -12.70 7.16 1.48
N TYR A 94 -11.88 7.89 2.24
CA TYR A 94 -12.15 8.27 3.62
C TYR A 94 -11.71 9.71 3.90
N LYS A 95 -12.35 10.37 4.88
CA LYS A 95 -12.01 11.75 5.27
C LYS A 95 -10.87 11.79 6.30
N LYS A 96 -11.04 11.05 7.41
CA LYS A 96 -10.10 10.98 8.54
C LYS A 96 -10.06 9.55 9.09
N LEU A 97 -8.86 9.01 9.26
CA LEU A 97 -8.65 7.70 9.85
C LEU A 97 -8.47 7.85 11.36
N THR A 98 -9.21 7.06 12.13
CA THR A 98 -9.07 6.96 13.58
C THR A 98 -9.22 5.50 13.97
N GLY A 99 -8.63 5.07 15.08
CA GLY A 99 -8.73 3.68 15.52
C GLY A 99 -10.17 3.20 15.72
N LYS A 100 -11.08 4.10 16.15
CA LYS A 100 -12.53 3.80 16.23
C LYS A 100 -13.13 3.50 14.85
N ARG A 101 -12.79 4.31 13.83
CA ARG A 101 -13.28 4.12 12.45
C ARG A 101 -12.71 2.86 11.81
N PHE A 102 -11.41 2.62 12.00
CA PHE A 102 -10.76 1.42 11.49
C PHE A 102 -11.31 0.14 12.15
N GLY A 103 -11.44 0.11 13.48
CA GLY A 103 -12.07 -1.02 14.17
C GLY A 103 -13.52 -1.29 13.73
N LYS A 104 -14.32 -0.25 13.47
CA LYS A 104 -15.67 -0.40 12.88
C LYS A 104 -15.62 -0.98 11.47
N PHE A 105 -14.65 -0.55 10.65
CA PHE A 105 -14.45 -1.04 9.30
C PHE A 105 -14.15 -2.55 9.27
N ILE A 106 -13.22 -3.02 10.12
CA ILE A 106 -12.88 -4.45 10.27
C ILE A 106 -14.10 -5.27 10.68
N LYS A 107 -14.84 -4.81 11.70
CA LYS A 107 -16.06 -5.50 12.16
C LYS A 107 -17.13 -5.60 11.08
N LYS A 108 -17.34 -4.54 10.30
CA LYS A 108 -18.32 -4.51 9.20
C LYS A 108 -17.95 -5.52 8.10
N LYS A 109 -16.66 -5.64 7.77
CA LYS A 109 -16.17 -6.62 6.79
C LYS A 109 -16.32 -8.06 7.28
N LYS A 110 -16.06 -8.35 8.57
CA LYS A 110 -16.33 -9.68 9.15
C LYS A 110 -17.80 -10.07 9.03
N LYS A 111 -18.71 -9.18 9.41
CA LYS A 111 -20.16 -9.45 9.33
C LYS A 111 -20.60 -9.77 7.89
N LYS A 112 -20.12 -8.99 6.91
CA LYS A 112 -20.43 -9.25 5.51
C LYS A 112 -19.97 -10.65 5.06
N LYS A 113 -18.73 -11.03 5.42
CA LYS A 113 -18.19 -12.34 5.06
C LYS A 113 -18.82 -13.53 5.80
N LYS A 114 -19.23 -13.37 7.07
CA LYS A 114 -19.93 -14.45 7.81
C LYS A 114 -21.23 -14.86 7.09
N ASN A 115 -21.86 -13.93 6.39
CA ASN A 115 -23.06 -14.19 5.60
C ASN A 115 -22.76 -14.79 4.21
N GLU A 116 -21.49 -14.85 3.78
CA GLU A 116 -21.05 -15.30 2.44
C GLU A 116 -20.34 -16.67 2.48
N GLY A 117 -20.35 -17.39 3.62
CA GLY A 117 -19.76 -18.73 3.74
C GLY A 117 -18.49 -18.81 4.61
N ASN A 118 -18.26 -20.01 5.14
CA ASN A 118 -17.38 -20.30 6.27
C ASN A 118 -15.94 -20.59 5.79
N ASP A 119 -15.00 -19.71 6.12
CA ASP A 119 -13.59 -19.95 5.89
C ASP A 119 -12.84 -19.64 7.19
N ASN A 120 -12.55 -20.71 7.94
CA ASN A 120 -12.18 -20.73 9.36
C ASN A 120 -10.66 -20.69 9.61
N GLY A 121 -9.84 -20.56 8.57
CA GLY A 121 -8.38 -20.45 8.72
C GLY A 121 -7.92 -19.12 9.35
N PRO A 122 -6.77 -19.10 10.06
CA PRO A 122 -6.15 -17.87 10.52
C PRO A 122 -5.80 -16.99 9.33
N ARG A 123 -6.29 -15.75 9.31
CA ARG A 123 -6.08 -14.85 8.17
C ARG A 123 -4.91 -13.93 8.46
N LEU A 124 -3.83 -14.07 7.71
CA LEU A 124 -2.70 -13.16 7.81
C LEU A 124 -3.02 -11.87 7.05
N PHE A 125 -2.79 -10.74 7.73
CA PHE A 125 -2.96 -9.41 7.18
C PHE A 125 -1.68 -8.63 7.33
N VAL A 126 -1.24 -8.04 6.23
CA VAL A 126 -0.12 -7.11 6.24
C VAL A 126 -0.68 -5.71 6.40
N GLN A 127 -0.23 -5.00 7.43
CA GLN A 127 -0.59 -3.61 7.68
C GLN A 127 0.66 -2.82 8.12
N ASP A 128 0.62 -1.51 7.92
CA ASP A 128 1.76 -0.64 8.21
C ASP A 128 1.83 -0.26 9.72
N GLY A 129 2.77 0.60 10.04
CA GLY A 129 2.98 1.09 11.41
C GLY A 129 2.01 2.20 11.85
N ASP A 130 0.93 2.49 11.12
CA ASP A 130 0.04 3.61 11.44
C ASP A 130 -0.57 3.46 12.85
N PRO A 131 -0.49 4.49 13.72
CA PRO A 131 -0.99 4.41 15.09
C PRO A 131 -2.48 4.09 15.20
N SER A 132 -3.28 4.50 14.22
CA SER A 132 -4.71 4.24 14.18
C SER A 132 -5.01 2.79 13.80
N GLN A 133 -4.21 2.18 12.92
CA GLN A 133 -4.30 0.75 12.58
C GLN A 133 -3.81 -0.14 13.74
N ASN A 134 -2.79 0.32 14.47
CA ASN A 134 -2.20 -0.39 15.60
C ASN A 134 -2.80 -0.02 16.98
N SER A 135 -3.85 0.82 17.00
CA SER A 135 -4.49 1.22 18.25
C SER A 135 -5.08 0.02 19.00
N ARG A 136 -5.17 0.09 20.35
CA ARG A 136 -5.78 -0.97 21.17
C ARG A 136 -7.17 -1.39 20.68
N ARG A 137 -7.98 -0.44 20.18
CA ARG A 137 -9.32 -0.70 19.65
C ARG A 137 -9.28 -1.45 18.32
N SER A 138 -8.32 -1.12 17.46
CA SER A 138 -8.09 -1.75 16.16
C SER A 138 -7.58 -3.18 16.33
N MET A 139 -6.56 -3.37 17.17
CA MET A 139 -6.02 -4.69 17.48
C MET A 139 -7.09 -5.60 18.11
N ARG A 140 -7.87 -5.10 19.08
CA ARG A 140 -9.02 -5.84 19.63
C ARG A 140 -10.11 -6.15 18.61
N ALA A 141 -10.22 -5.40 17.52
CA ALA A 141 -11.16 -5.72 16.45
C ALA A 141 -10.59 -6.83 15.57
N LEU A 142 -9.31 -6.74 15.20
CA LEU A 142 -8.58 -7.75 14.42
C LEU A 142 -8.53 -9.10 15.13
N THR A 143 -8.14 -9.16 16.41
CA THR A 143 -8.11 -10.42 17.18
C THR A 143 -9.47 -11.13 17.18
N ARG A 144 -10.57 -10.37 17.32
CA ARG A 144 -11.94 -10.92 17.24
C ARG A 144 -12.33 -11.43 15.86
N THR A 145 -11.51 -11.20 14.83
CA THR A 145 -11.73 -11.65 13.46
C THR A 145 -10.84 -12.83 13.06
N ASN A 146 -10.13 -13.47 14.00
CA ASN A 146 -9.09 -14.46 13.74
C ASN A 146 -8.03 -13.96 12.74
N ALA A 147 -7.72 -12.66 12.88
CA ALA A 147 -6.73 -11.96 12.08
C ALA A 147 -5.38 -11.98 12.78
N THR A 148 -4.36 -12.50 12.11
CA THR A 148 -2.96 -12.37 12.54
C THR A 148 -2.30 -11.26 11.72
N VAL A 149 -1.67 -10.29 12.38
CA VAL A 149 -1.06 -9.15 11.69
C VAL A 149 0.42 -9.40 11.48
N VAL A 150 0.86 -9.37 10.23
CA VAL A 150 2.27 -9.31 9.85
C VAL A 150 2.70 -7.85 9.88
N LYS A 151 3.51 -7.49 10.88
CA LYS A 151 3.98 -6.11 11.06
C LYS A 151 5.17 -5.84 10.16
N ILE A 152 5.03 -4.84 9.29
CA ILE A 152 6.16 -4.34 8.51
C ILE A 152 7.05 -3.45 9.39
N PRO A 153 8.39 -3.56 9.33
CA PRO A 153 9.28 -2.72 10.12
C PRO A 153 9.13 -1.26 9.70
N ALA A 154 9.21 -0.34 10.66
CA ALA A 154 9.07 1.09 10.38
C ALA A 154 9.99 1.55 9.22
N ARG A 155 9.47 2.46 8.38
CA ARG A 155 10.18 3.03 7.20
C ARG A 155 10.62 1.96 6.18
N SER A 156 9.77 0.96 5.96
CA SER A 156 10.00 -0.13 4.98
C SER A 156 8.88 -0.26 3.95
N PRO A 157 8.54 0.81 3.20
CA PRO A 157 7.49 0.75 2.18
C PRO A 157 7.83 -0.25 1.06
N ASP A 158 9.12 -0.49 0.82
CA ASP A 158 9.62 -1.50 -0.11
C ASP A 158 9.30 -2.94 0.31
N LEU A 159 8.90 -3.16 1.56
CA LEU A 159 8.40 -4.44 2.07
C LEU A 159 6.87 -4.50 2.17
N ASN A 160 6.17 -3.47 1.65
CA ASN A 160 4.72 -3.46 1.52
C ASN A 160 4.33 -3.44 0.03
N PRO A 161 3.89 -4.55 -0.57
CA PRO A 161 3.65 -4.59 -2.01
C PRO A 161 2.54 -3.63 -2.47
N ILE A 162 1.63 -3.22 -1.58
CA ILE A 162 0.56 -2.25 -1.92
C ILE A 162 1.11 -0.83 -2.18
N GLU A 163 2.29 -0.49 -1.67
CA GLU A 163 2.94 0.80 -1.95
C GLU A 163 3.33 0.90 -3.43
N ASN A 164 3.78 -0.21 -4.03
CA ASN A 164 3.99 -0.30 -5.47
C ASN A 164 2.70 -0.09 -6.25
N ILE A 165 1.59 -0.66 -5.77
CA ILE A 165 0.27 -0.47 -6.40
C ILE A 165 -0.17 0.99 -6.32
N PHE A 166 0.09 1.69 -5.20
CA PHE A 166 -0.16 3.13 -5.12
C PHE A 166 0.70 3.96 -6.06
N HIS A 167 1.96 3.56 -6.26
CA HIS A 167 2.82 4.19 -7.26
C HIS A 167 2.29 3.98 -8.69
N ILE A 168 1.92 2.75 -9.04
CA ILE A 168 1.32 2.41 -10.34
C ILE A 168 0.02 3.18 -10.55
N LEU A 169 -0.86 3.23 -9.55
CA LEU A 169 -2.09 4.03 -9.59
C LEU A 169 -1.79 5.51 -9.85
N GLY A 170 -0.79 6.08 -9.17
CA GLY A 170 -0.39 7.47 -9.39
C GLY A 170 0.10 7.74 -10.82
N ASN A 171 0.84 6.80 -11.42
CA ASN A 171 1.28 6.89 -12.80
C ASN A 171 0.10 6.75 -13.76
N GLN A 172 -0.79 5.78 -13.54
CA GLN A 172 -1.99 5.59 -14.35
C GLN A 172 -2.91 6.81 -14.29
N LEU A 173 -3.07 7.46 -13.14
CA LEU A 173 -3.87 8.68 -13.03
C LEU A 173 -3.29 9.86 -13.83
N ASN A 174 -1.97 9.94 -13.99
CA ASN A 174 -1.36 10.95 -14.86
C ASN A 174 -1.53 10.57 -16.33
N GLN A 175 -1.35 9.30 -16.67
CA GLN A 175 -1.52 8.80 -18.02
C GLN A 175 -2.97 8.96 -18.51
N ASP A 176 -3.94 8.53 -17.69
CA ASP A 176 -5.38 8.73 -17.93
C ASP A 176 -5.71 10.21 -18.21
N ALA A 177 -5.07 11.15 -17.49
CA ALA A 177 -5.32 12.57 -17.70
C ALA A 177 -4.81 13.09 -19.05
N ILE A 178 -3.74 12.49 -19.59
CA ILE A 178 -3.19 12.81 -20.90
C ILE A 178 -4.02 12.16 -21.99
N GLU A 179 -4.24 10.85 -21.90
CA GLU A 179 -4.95 10.04 -22.91
C GLU A 179 -6.41 10.47 -23.07
N GLN A 180 -7.08 10.81 -21.98
CA GLN A 180 -8.49 11.24 -21.99
C GLN A 180 -8.65 12.76 -22.12
N ASN A 181 -7.56 13.49 -22.38
CA ASN A 181 -7.56 14.94 -22.56
C ASN A 181 -8.27 15.72 -21.41
N ILE A 182 -7.95 15.40 -20.15
CA ILE A 182 -8.63 15.97 -18.98
C ILE A 182 -8.04 17.35 -18.65
N GLU A 183 -8.55 18.39 -19.31
CA GLU A 183 -8.10 19.78 -19.10
C GLU A 183 -8.54 20.36 -17.77
N TYR A 184 -9.79 20.07 -17.35
CA TYR A 184 -10.33 20.49 -16.07
C TYR A 184 -11.04 19.33 -15.38
N GLU A 185 -10.80 19.16 -14.09
CA GLU A 185 -11.45 18.12 -13.30
C GLU A 185 -11.92 18.69 -11.97
N THR A 186 -13.16 18.35 -11.55
CA THR A 186 -13.65 18.71 -10.21
C THR A 186 -13.13 17.74 -9.15
N PHE A 187 -13.07 18.16 -7.88
CA PHE A 187 -12.67 17.26 -6.78
C PHE A 187 -13.53 15.99 -6.70
N ARG A 188 -14.83 16.09 -7.02
CA ARG A 188 -15.75 14.94 -7.06
C ARG A 188 -15.43 13.98 -8.20
N ALA A 189 -15.11 14.51 -9.39
CA ALA A 189 -14.66 13.70 -10.52
C ALA A 189 -13.33 13.01 -10.22
N PHE A 190 -12.34 13.75 -9.71
CA PHE A 190 -11.05 13.19 -9.31
C PHE A 190 -11.19 12.08 -8.27
N ARG A 191 -12.04 12.27 -7.26
CA ARG A 191 -12.32 11.23 -6.26
C ARG A 191 -12.90 9.94 -6.88
N ARG A 192 -13.77 10.06 -7.89
CA ARG A 192 -14.30 8.89 -8.62
C ARG A 192 -13.18 8.23 -9.42
N ARG A 193 -12.45 9.00 -10.23
CA ARG A 193 -11.34 8.52 -11.06
C ARG A 193 -10.28 7.77 -10.26
N VAL A 194 -9.87 8.29 -9.09
CA VAL A 194 -8.93 7.57 -8.20
C VAL A 194 -9.46 6.18 -7.80
N VAL A 195 -10.74 6.08 -7.44
CA VAL A 195 -11.34 4.82 -6.98
C VAL A 195 -11.56 3.86 -8.16
N ASP A 196 -12.00 4.38 -9.30
CA ASP A 196 -12.32 3.58 -10.49
C ASP A 196 -11.04 3.09 -11.17
N THR A 197 -10.00 3.93 -11.30
CA THR A 197 -8.68 3.50 -11.79
C THR A 197 -8.05 2.47 -10.84
N LEU A 198 -8.19 2.62 -9.51
CA LEU A 198 -7.73 1.59 -8.57
C LEU A 198 -8.46 0.26 -8.78
N ARG A 199 -9.78 0.26 -8.96
CA ARG A 199 -10.56 -0.97 -9.19
C ARG A 199 -10.27 -1.63 -10.54
N ARG A 200 -9.91 -0.84 -11.55
CA ARG A 200 -9.58 -1.32 -12.90
C ARG A 200 -8.15 -1.85 -13.02
N LEU A 201 -7.30 -1.71 -11.99
CA LEU A 201 -5.94 -2.23 -12.05
C LEU A 201 -5.97 -3.74 -12.33
N PRO A 202 -5.21 -4.23 -13.35
CA PRO A 202 -5.21 -5.64 -13.70
C PRO A 202 -4.74 -6.50 -12.52
N GLN A 203 -5.45 -7.60 -12.28
CA GLN A 203 -5.07 -8.58 -11.27
C GLN A 203 -3.63 -9.08 -11.51
N SER A 204 -3.24 -9.30 -12.76
CA SER A 204 -1.89 -9.76 -13.11
C SER A 204 -0.77 -8.83 -12.62
N VAL A 205 -1.01 -7.51 -12.57
CA VAL A 205 -0.06 -6.52 -12.02
C VAL A 205 0.07 -6.70 -10.51
N ILE A 206 -1.05 -6.92 -9.82
CA ILE A 206 -1.10 -7.14 -8.37
C ILE A 206 -0.41 -8.46 -8.01
N ASP A 207 -0.71 -9.53 -8.73
CA ASP A 207 -0.16 -10.86 -8.50
C ASP A 207 1.36 -10.86 -8.73
N LYS A 208 1.84 -10.24 -9.81
CA LYS A 208 3.29 -10.06 -10.06
C LYS A 208 3.96 -9.26 -8.94
N THR A 209 3.30 -8.21 -8.44
CA THR A 209 3.82 -7.37 -7.36
C THR A 209 3.93 -8.16 -6.06
N ILE A 210 2.92 -8.93 -5.70
CA ILE A 210 2.90 -9.77 -4.51
C ILE A 210 3.92 -10.92 -4.63
N ALA A 211 3.97 -11.62 -5.77
CA ALA A 211 4.93 -12.69 -6.02
C ALA A 211 6.39 -12.22 -5.92
N SER A 212 6.66 -10.93 -6.14
CA SER A 212 8.01 -10.37 -5.98
C SER A 212 8.51 -10.39 -4.52
N MET A 213 7.63 -10.54 -3.53
CA MET A 213 7.98 -10.41 -2.11
C MET A 213 9.05 -11.39 -1.65
N SER A 214 9.05 -12.65 -2.09
CA SER A 214 10.09 -13.62 -1.75
C SER A 214 11.48 -13.11 -2.16
N ARG A 215 11.60 -12.61 -3.40
CA ARG A 215 12.84 -11.98 -3.91
C ARG A 215 13.23 -10.72 -3.13
N ARG A 216 12.25 -9.93 -2.65
CA ARG A 216 12.51 -8.76 -1.80
C ARG A 216 13.14 -9.17 -0.46
N ILE A 217 12.62 -10.22 0.17
CA ILE A 217 13.16 -10.75 1.42
C ILE A 217 14.61 -11.19 1.25
N ASP A 218 14.91 -11.95 0.18
CA ASP A 218 16.28 -12.38 -0.13
C ASP A 218 17.20 -11.16 -0.36
N ALA A 219 16.75 -10.16 -1.10
CA ALA A 219 17.50 -8.93 -1.33
C ALA A 219 17.75 -8.11 -0.04
N VAL A 220 16.82 -8.12 0.92
CA VAL A 220 17.04 -7.51 2.24
C VAL A 220 18.14 -8.23 3.00
N ILE A 221 18.17 -9.57 2.95
CA ILE A 221 19.21 -10.37 3.61
C ILE A 221 20.57 -10.07 2.98
N GLN A 222 20.66 -10.12 1.64
CA GLN A 222 21.89 -9.81 0.90
C GLN A 222 22.43 -8.41 1.23
N ARG A 223 21.54 -7.41 1.37
CA ARG A 223 21.89 -6.03 1.72
C ARG A 223 21.99 -5.79 3.23
N LYS A 224 22.03 -6.82 4.07
CA LYS A 224 22.13 -6.73 5.54
C LYS A 224 21.09 -5.78 6.16
N GLY A 225 19.86 -5.80 5.65
CA GLY A 225 18.78 -4.92 6.11
C GLY A 225 18.66 -3.58 5.37
N GLY A 226 19.44 -3.37 4.31
CA GLY A 226 19.40 -2.18 3.46
C GLY A 226 18.08 -1.99 2.71
N ARG A 227 17.89 -0.79 2.15
CA ARG A 227 16.72 -0.44 1.33
C ARG A 227 16.78 -1.06 -0.04
N LEU A 228 15.62 -1.40 -0.60
CA LEU A 228 15.49 -1.91 -1.95
C LEU A 228 15.01 -0.84 -2.93
N LYS A 229 15.17 -1.12 -4.22
CA LYS A 229 14.59 -0.33 -5.32
C LYS A 229 13.24 -0.94 -5.72
N TYR A 230 12.28 -0.87 -4.82
CA TYR A 230 10.87 -1.21 -5.08
C TYR A 230 10.00 -0.04 -4.65
#